data_AF-A0A7S2MHD1-F1
#
_entry.id   AF-A0A7S2MHD1-F1
#
_cell.length_a   1.000
_cell.length_b   1.000
_cell.length_c   1.000
_cell.angle_alpha   90.00
_cell.angle_beta   90.00
_cell.angle_gamma   90.00
#
_symmetry.space_group_name_H-M   'P 1'
#
loop_
_entity.id
_entity.type
_entity.pdbx_description
1 polymer ?
#
loop_
_entity_poly.entity_id
_entity_poly.type
_entity_poly.pdbx_seq_one_letter_code
_entity_poly.pdbx_strand_id
1 'polypeptide(L)'
;LTVGLPFWLFFRILWMLRIKDPLLGSLKDWDEWMCGRKDFDMLTLMGLPKAWRGDVWNWLDAFFLVSILFVLTQSSVPVLDAHLNTYKGFVSIAILAMYIKVLSFMKTVELKFAAFMHLLVWVIPAMLQFLAVLCVFLCMFAHVFFLRNRHILAPDYDFHNDDASTQFAEFKNALQSLFLLAFVGDFDAGPYETDWDKSLIDAFVFIVVVVLMNILIAIVSDEYDLNMATSFIRFWDEQLSLVI
;
A
#
# COMPACT_ATOMS: atom_id res chain seq x y z
N LEU A 1 3.59 -15.66 -20.10
CA LEU A 1 3.05 -14.29 -20.21
C LEU A 1 3.28 -13.58 -18.87
N THR A 2 4.41 -12.92 -18.69
CA THR A 2 4.74 -12.17 -17.48
C THR A 2 4.72 -10.69 -17.83
N VAL A 3 3.59 -10.04 -17.53
CA VAL A 3 3.49 -8.58 -17.54
C VAL A 3 4.23 -8.09 -16.30
N GLY A 4 5.55 -7.95 -16.42
CA GLY A 4 6.32 -7.15 -15.49
C GLY A 4 5.85 -5.71 -15.65
N LEU A 5 5.07 -5.21 -14.69
CA LEU A 5 4.84 -3.77 -14.57
C LEU A 5 6.23 -3.11 -14.58
N PRO A 6 6.53 -2.21 -15.52
CA PRO A 6 7.86 -1.63 -15.61
C PRO A 6 8.11 -0.87 -14.31
N PHE A 7 9.25 -1.15 -13.67
CA PHE A 7 9.74 -0.53 -12.45
C PHE A 7 9.59 1.02 -12.44
N TRP A 8 9.58 1.64 -13.62
CA TRP A 8 9.32 3.06 -13.82
C TRP A 8 7.88 3.50 -13.49
N LEU A 9 6.86 2.64 -13.68
CA LEU A 9 5.47 2.92 -13.34
C LEU A 9 5.27 2.97 -11.81
N PHE A 10 6.02 2.16 -11.06
CA PHE A 10 6.07 2.23 -9.59
C PHE A 10 6.67 3.56 -9.11
N PHE A 11 7.78 3.99 -9.70
CA PHE A 11 8.36 5.32 -9.44
C PHE A 11 7.43 6.47 -9.85
N ARG A 12 6.66 6.31 -10.94
CA ARG A 12 5.70 7.32 -11.39
C ARG A 12 4.50 7.43 -10.44
N ILE A 13 4.03 6.31 -9.89
CA ILE A 13 2.98 6.30 -8.86
C ILE A 13 3.51 6.88 -7.54
N LEU A 14 4.73 6.53 -7.11
CA LEU A 14 5.39 7.15 -5.95
C LEU A 14 5.63 8.65 -6.13
N TRP A 15 5.97 9.08 -7.36
CA TRP A 15 6.14 10.49 -7.70
C TRP A 15 4.81 11.25 -7.74
N MET A 16 3.73 10.61 -8.19
CA MET A 16 2.37 11.18 -8.12
C MET A 16 1.80 11.20 -6.68
N LEU A 17 2.22 10.25 -5.83
CA LEU A 17 1.88 10.21 -4.40
C LEU A 17 2.73 11.16 -3.54
N ARG A 18 3.69 11.87 -4.14
CA ARG A 18 4.38 13.00 -3.51
C ARG A 18 3.43 14.19 -3.44
N ILE A 19 2.56 14.15 -2.45
CA ILE A 19 1.71 15.26 -2.02
C ILE A 19 2.63 16.42 -1.62
N LYS A 20 2.66 17.44 -2.48
CA LYS A 20 2.96 18.87 -2.20
C LYS A 20 3.87 19.13 -0.98
N ASP A 21 5.18 19.06 -1.20
CA ASP A 21 6.14 19.75 -0.33
C ASP A 21 5.88 21.28 -0.40
N PRO A 22 5.90 22.01 0.73
CA PRO A 22 5.70 23.47 0.78
C PRO A 22 6.93 24.28 0.31
N LEU A 23 7.97 23.63 -0.21
CA LEU A 23 9.22 24.26 -0.66
C LEU A 23 9.15 24.91 -2.05
N LEU A 24 7.97 24.94 -2.67
CA LEU A 24 7.75 25.42 -4.02
C LEU A 24 6.87 26.69 -4.04
N GLY A 25 7.31 27.70 -3.30
CA GLY A 25 6.85 29.08 -3.49
C GLY A 25 7.01 29.59 -4.92
N SER A 26 7.85 28.93 -5.73
CA SER A 26 8.08 29.19 -7.16
C SER A 26 7.10 28.49 -8.12
N LEU A 27 6.28 27.53 -7.67
CA LEU A 27 5.24 26.92 -8.53
C LEU A 27 3.87 27.58 -8.38
N LYS A 28 3.69 28.45 -7.38
CA LYS A 28 2.48 29.27 -7.25
C LYS A 28 2.29 30.20 -8.47
N ASP A 29 3.41 30.67 -9.02
CA ASP A 29 3.43 31.47 -10.27
C ASP A 29 3.11 30.63 -11.52
N TRP A 30 3.36 29.32 -11.50
CA TRP A 30 3.00 28.42 -12.62
C TRP A 30 1.51 28.07 -12.62
N ASP A 31 0.90 27.90 -11.45
CA ASP A 31 -0.56 27.75 -11.34
C ASP A 31 -1.28 29.04 -11.78
N GLU A 32 -0.75 30.23 -11.45
CA GLU A 32 -1.29 31.51 -11.94
C GLU A 32 -1.08 31.73 -13.45
N TRP A 33 0.06 31.29 -14.01
CA TRP A 33 0.33 31.38 -15.45
C TRP A 33 -0.50 30.38 -16.27
N MET A 34 -0.78 29.19 -15.74
CA MET A 34 -1.63 28.18 -16.40
C MET A 34 -3.13 28.44 -16.21
N CYS A 35 -3.56 29.14 -15.15
CA CYS A 35 -4.96 29.49 -14.90
C CYS A 35 -5.49 30.70 -15.70
N GLY A 36 -4.72 31.26 -16.63
CA GLY A 36 -5.21 32.21 -17.64
C GLY A 36 -6.25 31.62 -18.61
N ARG A 37 -6.45 30.30 -18.59
CA ARG A 37 -7.56 29.62 -19.24
C ARG A 37 -8.55 29.13 -18.19
N LYS A 38 -9.80 29.60 -18.28
CA LYS A 38 -10.97 28.97 -17.65
C LYS A 38 -11.20 27.62 -18.30
N ASP A 39 -10.35 26.64 -18.00
CA ASP A 39 -10.56 25.27 -18.42
C ASP A 39 -11.79 24.77 -17.67
N PHE A 40 -12.87 24.58 -18.41
CA PHE A 40 -14.04 23.87 -17.95
C PHE A 40 -13.60 22.46 -17.59
N ASP A 41 -13.35 22.24 -16.30
CA ASP A 41 -12.99 20.94 -15.77
C ASP A 41 -14.18 19.99 -16.01
N MET A 42 -14.03 19.08 -16.98
CA MET A 42 -15.08 18.19 -17.47
C MET A 42 -15.72 17.36 -16.35
N LEU A 43 -14.95 17.09 -15.28
CA LEU A 43 -15.45 16.43 -14.07
C LEU A 43 -16.40 17.32 -13.25
N THR A 44 -16.14 18.63 -13.22
CA THR A 44 -17.07 19.60 -12.62
C THR A 44 -18.34 19.70 -13.44
N LEU A 45 -18.25 19.60 -14.78
CA LEU A 45 -19.43 19.54 -15.67
C LEU A 45 -20.27 18.27 -15.45
N MET A 46 -19.62 17.14 -15.14
CA MET A 46 -20.28 15.88 -14.73
C MET A 46 -20.88 15.94 -13.32
N GLY A 47 -20.81 17.09 -12.62
CA GLY A 47 -21.38 17.27 -11.29
C GLY A 47 -20.47 16.87 -10.13
N LEU A 48 -19.17 16.68 -10.35
CA LEU A 48 -18.19 16.41 -9.29
C LEU A 48 -17.40 17.69 -8.94
N PRO A 49 -17.90 18.51 -7.99
CA PRO A 49 -17.23 19.75 -7.62
C PRO A 49 -15.83 19.49 -7.09
N LYS A 50 -14.92 20.45 -7.29
CA LYS A 50 -13.51 20.33 -6.87
C LYS A 50 -13.36 20.04 -5.37
N ALA A 51 -14.26 20.57 -4.55
CA ALA A 51 -14.32 20.29 -3.11
C ALA A 51 -14.58 18.80 -2.82
N TRP A 52 -15.48 18.15 -3.59
CA TRP A 52 -15.77 16.72 -3.44
C TRP A 52 -14.55 15.87 -3.81
N ARG A 53 -13.85 16.21 -4.90
CA ARG A 53 -12.67 15.49 -5.39
C ARG A 53 -11.43 15.60 -4.50
N GLY A 54 -11.37 16.63 -3.66
CA GLY A 54 -10.25 16.86 -2.74
C GLY A 54 -10.26 15.96 -1.51
N ASP A 55 -11.40 15.33 -1.20
CA ASP A 55 -11.53 14.43 -0.05
C ASP A 55 -11.31 12.97 -0.46
N VAL A 56 -10.34 12.32 0.19
CA VAL A 56 -10.02 10.90 -0.05
C VAL A 56 -11.19 9.99 0.31
N TRP A 57 -12.01 10.38 1.30
CA TRP A 57 -13.17 9.59 1.73
C TRP A 57 -14.27 9.53 0.67
N ASN A 58 -14.45 10.61 -0.10
CA ASN A 58 -15.41 10.65 -1.20
C ASN A 58 -15.02 9.69 -2.34
N TRP A 59 -13.72 9.56 -2.63
CA TRP A 59 -13.22 8.58 -3.59
C TRP A 59 -13.42 7.15 -3.11
N LEU A 60 -13.19 6.87 -1.82
CA LEU A 60 -13.50 5.58 -1.21
C LEU A 60 -14.99 5.25 -1.30
N ASP A 61 -15.87 6.23 -1.09
CA ASP A 61 -17.32 6.04 -1.18
C ASP A 61 -17.79 5.75 -2.60
N ALA A 62 -17.25 6.48 -3.59
CA ALA A 62 -17.52 6.22 -4.99
C ALA A 62 -17.04 4.82 -5.40
N PHE A 63 -15.83 4.43 -4.98
CA PHE A 63 -15.29 3.09 -5.20
C PHE A 63 -16.18 2.01 -4.58
N PHE A 64 -16.62 2.21 -3.34
CA PHE A 64 -17.53 1.32 -2.64
C PHE A 64 -18.86 1.15 -3.37
N LEU A 65 -19.50 2.25 -3.76
CA LEU A 65 -20.76 2.22 -4.51
C LEU A 65 -20.61 1.48 -5.84
N VAL A 66 -19.54 1.75 -6.59
CA VAL A 66 -19.25 1.05 -7.85
C VAL A 66 -19.02 -0.44 -7.60
N SER A 67 -18.27 -0.81 -6.56
CA SER A 67 -18.00 -2.21 -6.24
C SER A 67 -19.27 -2.99 -5.87
N ILE A 68 -20.20 -2.38 -5.11
CA ILE A 68 -21.48 -3.00 -4.77
C ILE A 68 -22.37 -3.11 -5.99
N LEU A 69 -22.51 -2.06 -6.78
CA LEU A 69 -23.33 -2.09 -8.00
C LEU A 69 -22.80 -3.16 -8.98
N PHE A 70 -21.49 -3.30 -9.09
CA PHE A 70 -20.87 -4.36 -9.88
C PHE A 70 -21.21 -5.75 -9.33
N VAL A 71 -21.06 -5.99 -8.03
CA VAL A 71 -21.41 -7.29 -7.42
C VAL A 71 -22.91 -7.59 -7.57
N LEU A 72 -23.78 -6.61 -7.38
CA LEU A 72 -25.23 -6.75 -7.54
C LEU A 72 -25.61 -7.10 -8.98
N THR A 73 -25.02 -6.43 -9.98
CA THR A 73 -25.28 -6.73 -11.39
C THR A 73 -24.75 -8.09 -11.82
N GLN A 74 -23.62 -8.54 -11.26
CA GLN A 74 -23.11 -9.89 -11.50
C GLN A 74 -23.94 -10.96 -10.79
N SER A 75 -24.51 -10.66 -9.62
CA SER A 75 -25.32 -11.61 -8.84
C SER A 75 -26.67 -11.96 -9.50
N SER A 76 -27.18 -11.11 -10.40
CA SER A 76 -28.44 -11.33 -11.09
C SER A 76 -28.31 -12.22 -12.34
N VAL A 77 -27.09 -12.51 -12.77
CA VAL A 77 -26.79 -13.38 -13.91
C VAL A 77 -26.22 -14.70 -13.40
N PRO A 78 -26.66 -15.86 -13.90
CA PRO A 78 -26.04 -17.14 -13.54
C PRO A 78 -24.56 -17.13 -13.94
N VAL A 79 -23.68 -17.20 -12.94
CA VAL A 79 -22.22 -17.16 -13.14
C VAL A 79 -21.75 -18.51 -13.67
N LEU A 80 -21.13 -18.51 -14.85
CA LEU A 80 -20.46 -19.69 -15.41
C LEU A 80 -19.24 -20.05 -14.56
N ASP A 81 -18.98 -21.34 -14.34
CA ASP A 81 -17.89 -21.84 -13.47
C ASP A 81 -16.51 -21.22 -13.80
N ALA A 82 -16.25 -20.91 -15.07
CA ALA A 82 -15.02 -20.27 -15.54
C ALA A 82 -14.78 -18.87 -14.92
N HIS A 83 -15.82 -18.15 -14.52
CA HIS A 83 -15.73 -16.80 -13.94
C HIS A 83 -15.91 -16.77 -12.42
N LEU A 84 -16.14 -17.93 -11.80
CA LEU A 84 -16.46 -18.02 -10.38
C LEU A 84 -15.34 -17.49 -9.49
N ASN A 85 -14.07 -17.77 -9.82
CA ASN A 85 -12.92 -17.30 -9.04
C ASN A 85 -12.77 -15.77 -9.11
N THR A 86 -12.96 -15.20 -10.29
CA THR A 86 -12.93 -13.75 -10.50
C THR A 86 -14.06 -13.07 -9.73
N TYR A 87 -15.28 -13.62 -9.79
CA TYR A 87 -16.42 -13.13 -9.02
C TYR A 87 -16.15 -13.18 -7.51
N LYS A 88 -15.66 -14.31 -6.99
CA LYS A 88 -15.27 -14.46 -5.56
C LYS A 88 -14.22 -13.40 -5.15
N GLY A 89 -13.26 -13.11 -6.02
CA GLY A 89 -12.27 -12.06 -5.80
C GLY A 89 -12.92 -10.68 -5.64
N PHE A 90 -13.81 -10.30 -6.58
CA PHE A 90 -14.51 -9.01 -6.51
C PHE A 90 -15.42 -8.89 -5.29
N VAL A 91 -16.16 -9.96 -4.94
CA VAL A 91 -16.98 -9.99 -3.73
C VAL A 91 -16.12 -9.78 -2.48
N SER A 92 -14.95 -10.43 -2.41
CA SER A 92 -14.02 -10.27 -1.27
C SER A 92 -13.51 -8.83 -1.16
N ILE A 93 -13.19 -8.19 -2.28
CA ILE A 93 -12.76 -6.78 -2.32
C ILE A 93 -13.90 -5.85 -1.88
N ALA A 94 -15.14 -6.10 -2.34
CA ALA A 94 -16.30 -5.29 -1.96
C ALA A 94 -16.60 -5.39 -0.46
N ILE A 95 -16.50 -6.60 0.12
CA ILE A 95 -16.65 -6.82 1.56
C ILE A 95 -15.54 -6.10 2.34
N LEU A 96 -14.28 -6.18 1.87
CA LEU A 96 -13.17 -5.47 2.51
C LEU A 96 -13.37 -3.94 2.46
N ALA A 97 -13.83 -3.41 1.33
CA ALA A 97 -14.18 -2.00 1.21
C ALA A 97 -15.32 -1.59 2.16
N MET A 98 -16.30 -2.48 2.38
CA MET A 98 -17.35 -2.28 3.38
C MET A 98 -16.78 -2.11 4.78
N TYR A 99 -15.82 -2.95 5.18
CA TYR A 99 -15.17 -2.82 6.49
C TYR A 99 -14.35 -1.52 6.62
N ILE A 100 -13.69 -1.07 5.56
CA ILE A 100 -13.02 0.24 5.54
C ILE A 100 -14.06 1.36 5.73
N LYS A 101 -15.26 1.24 5.14
CA LYS A 101 -16.35 2.20 5.33
C LYS A 101 -16.87 2.22 6.78
N VAL A 102 -16.87 1.08 7.47
CA VAL A 102 -17.19 1.03 8.91
C VAL A 102 -16.21 1.87 9.71
N LEU A 103 -14.91 1.83 9.39
CA LEU A 103 -13.90 2.71 10.04
C LEU A 103 -14.18 4.19 9.75
N SER A 104 -14.61 4.52 8.52
CA SER A 104 -15.04 5.88 8.17
C SER A 104 -16.25 6.34 8.99
N PHE A 105 -17.21 5.46 9.26
CA PHE A 105 -18.36 5.79 10.09
C PHE A 105 -17.95 5.99 11.56
N MET A 106 -17.01 5.22 12.09
CA MET A 106 -16.52 5.43 13.47
C MET A 106 -15.93 6.82 13.69
N LYS A 107 -15.37 7.45 12.64
CA LYS A 107 -14.90 8.84 12.66
C LYS A 107 -16.00 9.84 13.03
N THR A 108 -17.27 9.60 12.66
CA THR A 108 -18.36 10.54 12.95
C THR A 108 -18.95 10.35 14.35
N VAL A 109 -18.72 9.20 14.97
CA VAL A 109 -19.28 8.86 16.29
C VAL A 109 -18.44 9.43 17.43
N GLU A 110 -17.11 9.34 17.35
CA GLU A 110 -16.22 9.78 18.42
C GLU A 110 -15.12 10.71 17.90
N LEU A 111 -14.99 11.88 18.53
CA LEU A 111 -14.00 12.89 18.15
C LEU A 111 -12.55 12.41 18.32
N LYS A 112 -12.25 11.65 19.38
CA LYS A 112 -10.92 11.06 19.60
C LYS A 112 -10.55 10.08 18.49
N PHE A 113 -11.52 9.28 18.05
CA PHE A 113 -11.33 8.36 16.94
C PHE A 113 -11.11 9.13 15.63
N ALA A 114 -11.78 10.25 15.43
CA ALA A 114 -11.56 11.09 14.26
C ALA A 114 -10.14 11.66 14.18
N ALA A 115 -9.60 12.12 15.31
CA ALA A 115 -8.22 12.59 15.41
C ALA A 115 -7.22 11.46 15.10
N PHE A 116 -7.44 10.26 15.64
CA PHE A 116 -6.62 9.08 15.34
C PHE A 116 -6.64 8.71 13.86
N MET A 117 -7.83 8.67 13.23
CA MET A 117 -7.96 8.39 11.80
C MET A 117 -7.26 9.44 10.94
N HIS A 118 -7.30 10.71 11.34
CA HIS A 118 -6.56 11.76 10.65
C HIS A 118 -5.05 11.50 10.77
N LEU A 119 -4.54 11.22 11.97
CA LEU A 119 -3.13 10.90 12.19
C LEU A 119 -2.69 9.73 11.28
N LEU A 120 -3.49 8.67 11.19
CA LEU A 120 -3.18 7.51 10.34
C LEU A 120 -3.02 7.91 8.87
N VAL A 121 -3.92 8.74 8.33
CA VAL A 121 -3.83 9.23 6.94
C VAL A 121 -2.55 10.02 6.69
N TRP A 122 -2.05 10.74 7.68
CA TRP A 122 -0.80 11.52 7.56
C TRP A 122 0.46 10.66 7.64
N VAL A 123 0.42 9.56 8.39
CA VAL A 123 1.55 8.62 8.50
C VAL A 123 1.71 7.75 7.25
N ILE A 124 0.63 7.45 6.51
CA ILE A 124 0.67 6.58 5.32
C ILE A 124 1.71 7.03 4.26
N PRO A 125 1.77 8.31 3.82
CA PRO A 125 2.76 8.74 2.83
C PRO A 125 4.21 8.50 3.26
N ALA A 126 4.54 8.74 4.54
CA ALA A 126 5.87 8.47 5.08
C ALA A 126 6.17 6.97 5.05
N MET A 127 5.21 6.13 5.47
CA MET A 127 5.33 4.67 5.40
C MET A 127 5.51 4.17 3.96
N LEU A 128 4.85 4.78 2.97
CA LEU A 128 4.97 4.38 1.56
C LEU A 128 6.37 4.66 1.00
N GLN A 129 7.01 5.78 1.39
CA GLN A 129 8.38 6.07 0.97
C GLN A 129 9.36 5.04 1.55
N PHE A 130 9.20 4.68 2.83
CA PHE A 130 9.97 3.62 3.44
C PHE A 130 9.72 2.25 2.77
N LEU A 131 8.45 1.91 2.53
CA LEU A 131 8.06 0.66 1.88
C LEU A 131 8.68 0.54 0.48
N ALA A 132 8.82 1.65 -0.25
CA ALA A 132 9.51 1.66 -1.55
C ALA A 132 10.98 1.24 -1.43
N VAL A 133 11.69 1.75 -0.42
CA VAL A 133 13.08 1.36 -0.11
C VAL A 133 13.14 -0.11 0.28
N LEU A 134 12.24 -0.56 1.16
CA LEU A 134 12.12 -1.96 1.56
C LEU A 134 11.90 -2.89 0.34
N CYS A 135 11.00 -2.52 -0.57
CA CYS A 135 10.74 -3.26 -1.80
C CYS A 135 11.99 -3.36 -2.69
N VAL A 136 12.85 -2.34 -2.75
CA VAL A 136 14.12 -2.42 -3.49
C VAL A 136 15.04 -3.46 -2.86
N PHE A 137 15.19 -3.46 -1.53
CA PHE A 137 16.00 -4.48 -0.84
C PHE A 137 15.41 -5.89 -1.03
N LEU A 138 14.09 -6.07 -0.87
CA LEU A 138 13.42 -7.34 -1.09
C LEU A 138 13.65 -7.85 -2.53
N CYS A 139 13.46 -6.99 -3.53
CA CYS A 139 13.72 -7.34 -4.93
C CYS A 139 15.19 -7.68 -5.18
N MET A 140 16.13 -6.95 -4.57
CA MET A 140 17.56 -7.22 -4.71
C MET A 140 17.93 -8.61 -4.17
N PHE A 141 17.52 -8.93 -2.94
CA PHE A 141 17.79 -10.24 -2.34
C PHE A 141 17.02 -11.35 -3.05
N ALA A 142 15.75 -11.14 -3.41
CA ALA A 142 14.96 -12.09 -4.19
C ALA A 142 15.63 -12.42 -5.53
N HIS A 143 16.20 -11.41 -6.19
CA HIS A 143 16.91 -11.61 -7.45
C HIS A 143 18.18 -12.45 -7.28
N VAL A 144 18.93 -12.23 -6.19
CA VAL A 144 20.14 -13.00 -5.88
C VAL A 144 19.79 -14.47 -5.60
N PHE A 145 18.79 -14.73 -4.74
CA PHE A 145 18.33 -16.09 -4.46
C PHE A 145 17.75 -16.78 -5.69
N PHE A 146 16.99 -16.05 -6.51
CA PHE A 146 16.46 -16.56 -7.77
C PHE A 146 17.60 -16.98 -8.71
N LEU A 147 18.59 -16.11 -8.96
CA LEU A 147 19.70 -16.45 -9.86
C LEU A 147 20.53 -17.64 -9.36
N ARG A 148 20.70 -17.73 -8.05
CA ARG A 148 21.49 -18.80 -7.43
C ARG A 148 20.78 -20.15 -7.48
N ASN A 149 19.49 -20.18 -7.20
CA ASN A 149 18.71 -21.42 -7.11
C ASN A 149 18.01 -21.81 -8.41
N ARG A 150 18.10 -20.99 -9.48
CA ARG A 150 17.48 -21.27 -10.79
C ARG A 150 17.85 -22.63 -11.40
N HIS A 151 19.03 -23.15 -11.09
CA HIS A 151 19.55 -24.38 -11.68
C HIS A 151 19.19 -25.65 -10.90
N ILE A 152 18.60 -25.50 -9.70
CA ILE A 152 18.16 -26.62 -8.88
C ILE A 152 16.78 -27.02 -9.40
N LEU A 153 16.76 -28.02 -10.29
CA LEU A 153 15.53 -28.65 -10.79
C LEU A 153 14.93 -29.49 -9.67
N ALA A 154 14.05 -28.88 -8.90
CA ALA A 154 13.26 -29.57 -7.90
C ALA A 154 12.06 -30.29 -8.56
N PRO A 155 11.73 -31.54 -8.16
CA PRO A 155 10.51 -32.20 -8.58
C PRO A 155 9.28 -31.41 -8.10
N ASP A 156 8.18 -31.51 -8.85
CA ASP A 156 6.99 -30.64 -8.81
C ASP A 156 6.60 -30.09 -7.42
N TYR A 157 6.35 -28.78 -7.36
CA TYR A 157 5.87 -28.04 -6.19
C TYR A 157 4.50 -28.60 -5.75
N ASP A 158 4.46 -29.34 -4.64
CA ASP A 158 3.23 -29.71 -3.93
C ASP A 158 3.20 -28.96 -2.60
N PHE A 159 2.12 -28.22 -2.33
CA PHE A 159 1.93 -27.43 -1.09
C PHE A 159 1.92 -28.30 0.17
N HIS A 160 1.86 -29.63 0.02
CA HIS A 160 1.89 -30.61 1.11
C HIS A 160 3.18 -31.46 1.18
N ASN A 161 4.12 -31.28 0.25
CA ASN A 161 5.44 -31.91 0.36
C ASN A 161 6.44 -30.92 0.95
N ASP A 162 6.91 -31.24 2.15
CA ASP A 162 7.94 -30.50 2.90
C ASP A 162 9.34 -30.55 2.24
N ASP A 163 9.47 -31.08 1.01
CA ASP A 163 10.71 -31.07 0.25
C ASP A 163 10.93 -29.68 -0.38
N ALA A 164 11.47 -28.80 0.46
CA ALA A 164 11.80 -27.39 0.35
C ALA A 164 12.52 -26.86 -0.92
N SER A 165 12.76 -27.68 -1.94
CA SER A 165 13.68 -27.36 -3.04
C SER A 165 13.08 -26.44 -4.13
N THR A 166 11.77 -26.19 -4.15
CA THR A 166 11.08 -25.42 -5.21
C THR A 166 10.83 -23.94 -4.87
N GLN A 167 11.03 -23.50 -3.63
CA GLN A 167 10.60 -22.16 -3.18
C GLN A 167 11.31 -21.00 -3.91
N PHE A 168 12.53 -21.21 -4.40
CA PHE A 168 13.32 -20.18 -5.09
C PHE A 168 13.42 -20.37 -6.60
N ALA A 169 12.71 -21.35 -7.17
CA ALA A 169 12.74 -21.62 -8.61
C ALA A 169 12.09 -20.49 -9.43
N GLU A 170 11.06 -19.83 -8.88
CA GLU A 170 10.40 -18.68 -9.48
C GLU A 170 10.68 -17.40 -8.67
N PHE A 171 10.93 -16.29 -9.37
CA PHE A 171 11.14 -14.99 -8.72
C PHE A 171 9.96 -14.57 -7.82
N LYS A 172 8.73 -14.90 -8.22
CA LYS A 172 7.53 -14.60 -7.43
C LYS A 172 7.54 -15.34 -6.08
N ASN A 173 7.90 -16.62 -6.10
CA ASN A 173 7.95 -17.45 -4.90
C ASN A 173 9.11 -17.00 -4.00
N ALA A 174 10.28 -16.71 -4.59
CA ALA A 174 11.41 -16.12 -3.86
C ALA A 174 11.04 -14.80 -3.16
N LEU A 175 10.35 -13.90 -3.86
CA LEU A 175 9.88 -12.64 -3.29
C LEU A 175 8.88 -12.88 -2.15
N GLN A 176 7.94 -13.81 -2.33
CA GLN A 176 6.94 -14.15 -1.31
C GLN A 176 7.58 -14.77 -0.07
N SER A 177 8.52 -15.70 -0.23
CA SER A 177 9.25 -16.32 0.88
C SER A 177 10.07 -15.30 1.66
N LEU A 178 10.80 -14.41 0.99
CA LEU A 178 11.54 -13.33 1.66
C LEU A 178 10.61 -12.32 2.35
N PHE A 179 9.45 -12.04 1.77
CA PHE A 179 8.44 -11.18 2.40
C PHE A 179 7.88 -11.83 3.67
N LEU A 180 7.52 -13.12 3.62
CA LEU A 180 7.07 -13.87 4.79
C LEU A 180 8.16 -13.92 5.87
N LEU A 181 9.40 -14.18 5.48
CA LEU A 181 10.52 -14.16 6.41
C LEU A 181 10.70 -12.78 7.06
N ALA A 182 10.59 -11.69 6.29
CA ALA A 182 10.81 -10.34 6.81
C ALA A 182 9.74 -9.87 7.80
N PHE A 183 8.47 -10.23 7.57
CA PHE A 183 7.34 -9.71 8.36
C PHE A 183 6.77 -10.72 9.36
N VAL A 184 6.71 -12.00 8.99
CA VAL A 184 6.19 -13.07 9.84
C VAL A 184 7.30 -13.69 10.69
N GLY A 185 8.56 -13.57 10.26
CA GLY A 185 9.69 -14.22 10.91
C GLY A 185 9.70 -15.74 10.71
N ASP A 186 8.98 -16.23 9.71
CA ASP A 186 8.90 -17.65 9.38
C ASP A 186 10.20 -18.08 8.68
N PHE A 187 11.11 -18.63 9.48
CA PHE A 187 12.42 -19.10 9.03
C PHE A 187 12.44 -20.63 8.99
N ASP A 188 12.53 -21.17 7.78
CA ASP A 188 12.85 -22.57 7.54
C ASP A 188 14.29 -22.69 7.03
N ALA A 189 15.07 -23.56 7.66
CA ALA A 189 16.45 -23.84 7.28
C ALA A 189 16.55 -24.86 6.13
N GLY A 190 15.48 -25.65 5.89
CA GLY A 190 15.44 -26.71 4.87
C GLY A 190 15.82 -26.27 3.45
N PRO A 191 15.34 -25.10 2.95
CA PRO A 191 15.68 -24.61 1.61
C PRO A 191 17.15 -24.21 1.40
N TYR A 192 17.95 -24.04 2.46
CA TYR A 192 19.28 -23.44 2.40
C TYR A 192 20.38 -24.47 2.69
N GLU A 193 20.73 -25.27 1.69
CA GLU A 193 21.71 -26.35 1.85
C GLU A 193 23.14 -25.84 2.08
N THR A 194 23.55 -24.79 1.37
CA THR A 194 24.95 -24.32 1.41
C THR A 194 25.19 -23.28 2.50
N ASP A 195 26.37 -23.31 3.14
CA ASP A 195 26.73 -22.34 4.18
C ASP A 195 26.76 -20.89 3.67
N TRP A 196 27.00 -20.71 2.38
CA TRP A 196 26.92 -19.42 1.71
C TRP A 196 25.49 -18.90 1.62
N ASP A 197 24.50 -19.77 1.39
CA ASP A 197 23.08 -19.39 1.39
C ASP A 197 22.63 -18.98 2.79
N LYS A 198 23.07 -19.72 3.81
CA LYS A 198 22.86 -19.40 5.22
C LYS A 198 23.45 -18.03 5.58
N SER A 199 24.67 -17.76 5.13
CA SER A 199 25.31 -16.45 5.36
C SER A 199 24.56 -15.30 4.66
N LEU A 200 23.97 -15.56 3.48
CA LEU A 200 23.22 -14.56 2.72
C LEU A 200 21.87 -14.26 3.35
N ILE A 201 21.17 -15.29 3.84
CA ILE A 201 19.92 -15.11 4.57
C ILE A 201 20.14 -14.44 5.92
N ASP A 202 21.24 -14.74 6.62
CA ASP A 202 21.62 -14.05 7.86
C ASP A 202 21.85 -12.55 7.60
N ALA A 203 22.56 -12.20 6.51
CA ALA A 203 22.75 -10.81 6.10
C ALA A 203 21.42 -10.13 5.74
N PHE A 204 20.51 -10.84 5.06
CA PHE A 204 19.16 -10.35 4.77
C PHE A 204 18.38 -10.07 6.06
N VAL A 205 18.33 -11.01 7.00
CA VAL A 205 17.63 -10.86 8.29
C VAL A 205 18.23 -9.68 9.06
N PHE A 206 19.55 -9.58 9.13
CA PHE A 206 20.20 -8.46 9.80
C PHE A 206 19.86 -7.11 9.17
N ILE A 207 19.98 -6.97 7.85
CA ILE A 207 19.72 -5.69 7.18
C ILE A 207 18.23 -5.36 7.18
N VAL A 208 17.37 -6.29 6.76
CA VAL A 208 15.96 -6.00 6.52
C VAL A 208 15.15 -6.07 7.81
N VAL A 209 15.29 -7.14 8.57
CA VAL A 209 14.48 -7.35 9.79
C VAL A 209 15.03 -6.53 10.95
N VAL A 210 16.34 -6.56 11.19
CA VAL A 210 16.90 -5.85 12.35
C VAL A 210 17.10 -4.37 12.06
N VAL A 211 17.75 -3.99 10.95
CA VAL A 211 18.05 -2.58 10.70
C VAL A 211 16.84 -1.83 10.13
N LEU A 212 16.28 -2.27 9.01
CA LEU A 212 15.21 -1.52 8.33
C LEU A 212 13.92 -1.47 9.15
N MET A 213 13.45 -2.56 9.78
CA MET A 213 12.22 -2.49 10.59
C MET A 213 12.37 -1.59 11.83
N ASN A 214 13.55 -1.56 12.47
CA ASN A 214 13.79 -0.64 13.58
C ASN A 214 13.77 0.82 13.12
N ILE A 215 14.29 1.10 11.92
CA ILE A 215 14.19 2.43 11.30
C ILE A 215 12.73 2.79 10.98
N LEU A 216 11.93 1.85 10.48
CA LEU A 216 10.49 2.09 10.23
C LEU A 216 9.77 2.52 11.51
N ILE A 217 10.01 1.80 12.61
CA ILE A 217 9.40 2.13 13.91
C ILE A 217 9.83 3.54 14.35
N ALA A 218 11.11 3.90 14.17
CA ALA A 218 11.60 5.24 14.49
C ALA A 218 10.91 6.33 13.65
N ILE A 219 10.81 6.16 12.32
CA ILE A 219 10.15 7.12 11.43
C ILE A 219 8.67 7.26 11.78
N VAL A 220 7.97 6.15 12.03
CA VAL A 220 6.55 6.17 12.40
C VAL A 220 6.36 6.85 13.77
N SER A 221 7.26 6.64 14.72
CA SER A 221 7.21 7.29 16.03
C SER A 221 7.36 8.81 15.93
N ASP A 222 8.36 9.28 15.18
CA ASP A 222 8.62 10.71 15.02
C ASP A 222 7.44 11.42 14.32
N GLU A 223 6.90 10.80 13.27
CA GLU A 223 5.73 11.35 12.57
C GLU A 223 4.45 11.28 13.40
N TYR A 224 4.30 10.25 14.23
CA TYR A 224 3.17 10.16 15.15
C TYR A 224 3.18 11.33 16.14
N ASP A 225 4.33 11.60 16.78
CA ASP A 225 4.46 12.65 17.79
C ASP A 225 4.24 14.05 17.20
N LEU A 226 4.81 14.32 16.01
CA LEU A 226 4.65 15.59 15.31
C LEU A 226 3.18 15.86 14.93
N ASN A 227 2.50 14.84 14.39
CA ASN A 227 1.11 14.96 13.96
C ASN A 227 0.15 15.02 15.15
N MET A 228 0.46 14.31 16.24
CA MET A 228 -0.29 14.38 17.48
C MET A 228 -0.28 15.82 18.04
N ALA A 229 0.90 16.43 18.17
CA ALA A 229 1.04 17.80 18.64
C ALA A 229 0.24 18.80 17.78
N THR A 230 0.29 18.63 16.46
CA THR A 230 -0.45 19.47 15.50
C THR A 230 -1.96 19.28 15.60
N SER A 231 -2.43 18.03 15.77
CA SER A 231 -3.86 17.73 15.91
C SER A 231 -4.46 18.31 17.18
N PHE A 232 -3.71 18.33 18.29
CA PHE A 232 -4.14 18.96 19.54
C PHE A 232 -4.34 20.47 19.37
N ILE A 233 -3.43 21.15 18.68
CA ILE A 233 -3.54 22.60 18.42
C ILE A 233 -4.80 22.90 17.61
N ARG A 234 -5.05 22.14 16.52
CA ARG A 234 -6.25 22.32 15.69
C ARG A 234 -7.54 22.06 16.45
N PHE A 235 -7.55 21.05 17.31
CA PHE A 235 -8.71 20.75 18.15
C PHE A 235 -9.07 21.94 19.07
N TRP A 236 -8.08 22.58 19.70
CA TRP A 236 -8.32 23.74 20.55
C TRP A 236 -8.76 24.98 19.76
N ASP A 237 -8.23 25.17 18.55
CA ASP A 237 -8.63 26.27 17.66
C ASP A 237 -10.11 26.14 17.23
N GLU A 238 -10.54 24.92 16.86
CA GLU A 238 -11.95 24.64 16.54
C GLU A 238 -12.86 24.88 17.75
N GLN A 239 -12.46 24.45 18.95
CA GLN A 239 -13.24 24.71 20.18
C GLN A 239 -13.36 26.21 20.50
N LEU A 240 -12.28 26.98 20.36
CA LEU A 240 -12.29 28.41 20.62
C LEU A 240 -13.16 29.17 19.60
N SER A 241 -13.15 28.73 18.34
CA SER A 241 -14.00 29.31 17.28
C SER A 241 -15.50 29.09 17.49
N LEU A 242 -15.90 28.10 18.28
CA LEU A 242 -17.31 27.84 18.61
C LEU A 242 -17.82 28.66 19.80
N VAL A 243 -16.91 29.20 20.61
CA VAL A 243 -17.25 29.98 21.82
C VAL A 243 -17.29 31.49 21.55
N ILE A 244 -16.53 31.97 20.56
CA ILE A 244 -16.46 33.38 20.15
C ILE A 244 -17.46 33.65 19.02
#